data_AF-A0A154VBE0-F1
#
_entry.id   AF-A0A154VBE0-F1
#
_cell.length_a   1.000
_cell.length_b   1.000
_cell.length_c   1.000
_cell.angle_alpha   90.00
_cell.angle_beta   90.00
_cell.angle_gamma   90.00
#
_symmetry.space_group_name_H-M   'P 1'
#
loop_
_entity.id
_entity.type
_entity.pdbx_description
1 polymer ?
#
loop_
_entity_poly.entity_id
_entity_poly.type
_entity_poly.pdbx_seq_one_letter_code
_entity_poly.pdbx_strand_id
1 'polypeptide(L)'
;MHHVTDRDIKEAKRIALEFDNAVRTNDGDAASTAARSFRSLIAATNGENGSFGSFAEDGAGTAITAALMAEAGLVPHWGQNGLFVLETRHGRALVDFTCPLDVCSSFGFTAIDLGLPFISETGYRSHFYTEWPPLSVKEAAAAIFCQYAEAEKMTNIEIEYRQRRSNSMPDFARSSCTSFQGVPTQTDNKGQIGFQF
;
A
#
# COMPACT_ATOMS: atom_id res chain seq x y z
N MET A 1 -30.93 3.46 -4.10
CA MET A 1 -29.52 3.47 -3.68
C MET A 1 -29.47 2.74 -2.34
N HIS A 2 -28.89 1.53 -2.30
CA HIS A 2 -28.73 0.82 -1.04
C HIS A 2 -27.46 1.36 -0.37
N HIS A 3 -27.60 1.89 0.85
CA HIS A 3 -26.46 2.41 1.59
C HIS A 3 -25.77 1.25 2.31
N VAL A 4 -24.44 1.20 2.22
CA VAL A 4 -23.63 0.25 3.00
C VAL A 4 -23.98 0.40 4.47
N THR A 5 -24.35 -0.70 5.11
CA THR A 5 -24.76 -0.74 6.53
C THR A 5 -23.62 -1.23 7.42
N ASP A 6 -23.74 -1.00 8.73
CA ASP A 6 -22.81 -1.57 9.73
C ASP A 6 -22.76 -3.11 9.66
N ARG A 7 -23.87 -3.75 9.26
CA ARG A 7 -23.92 -5.19 9.06
C ARG A 7 -23.03 -5.62 7.90
N ASP A 8 -23.07 -4.89 6.79
CA ASP A 8 -22.24 -5.17 5.61
C ASP A 8 -20.76 -5.00 5.95
N ILE A 9 -20.40 -3.93 6.67
CA ILE A 9 -19.03 -3.69 7.12
C ILE A 9 -18.55 -4.80 8.07
N LYS A 10 -19.38 -5.23 9.02
CA LYS A 10 -19.04 -6.33 9.93
C LYS A 10 -18.80 -7.63 9.18
N GLU A 11 -19.62 -7.92 8.18
CA GLU A 11 -19.48 -9.11 7.35
C GLU A 11 -18.23 -9.04 6.47
N ALA A 12 -17.95 -7.87 5.87
CA ALA A 12 -16.72 -7.64 5.11
C ALA A 12 -15.47 -7.87 5.97
N LYS A 13 -15.46 -7.38 7.22
CA LYS A 13 -14.35 -7.60 8.17
C LYS A 13 -14.16 -9.07 8.49
N ARG A 14 -15.26 -9.83 8.68
CA ARG A 14 -15.20 -11.29 8.90
C ARG A 14 -14.56 -11.99 7.70
N ILE A 15 -15.00 -11.66 6.49
CA ILE A 15 -14.49 -12.26 5.25
C ILE A 15 -13.00 -11.92 5.07
N ALA A 16 -12.58 -10.68 5.34
CA ALA A 16 -11.17 -10.28 5.24
C ALA A 16 -10.27 -11.06 6.22
N LEU A 17 -10.74 -11.31 7.45
CA LEU A 17 -10.01 -12.14 8.42
C LEU A 17 -9.93 -13.62 8.00
N GLU A 18 -10.99 -14.15 7.41
CA GLU A 18 -11.00 -15.51 6.86
C GLU A 18 -10.02 -15.65 5.70
N PHE A 19 -9.97 -14.64 4.84
CA PHE A 19 -9.01 -14.55 3.76
C PHE A 19 -7.57 -14.49 4.27
N ASP A 20 -7.28 -13.63 5.26
CA ASP A 20 -5.95 -13.57 5.89
C ASP A 20 -5.50 -14.89 6.49
N ASN A 21 -6.38 -15.55 7.24
CA ASN A 21 -6.06 -16.84 7.82
C ASN A 21 -5.79 -17.88 6.73
N ALA A 22 -6.63 -17.93 5.69
CA ALA A 22 -6.47 -18.88 4.58
C ALA A 22 -5.14 -18.68 3.83
N VAL A 23 -4.76 -17.44 3.52
CA VAL A 23 -3.47 -17.13 2.89
C VAL A 23 -2.33 -17.61 3.79
N ARG A 24 -2.36 -17.26 5.07
CA ARG A 24 -1.31 -17.64 6.03
C ARG A 24 -1.18 -19.15 6.23
N THR A 25 -2.28 -19.91 6.13
CA THR A 25 -2.26 -21.37 6.21
C THR A 25 -2.02 -22.06 4.87
N ASN A 26 -1.75 -21.28 3.80
CA ASN A 26 -1.58 -21.76 2.43
C ASN A 26 -2.80 -22.56 1.91
N ASP A 27 -4.00 -22.18 2.33
CA ASP A 27 -5.27 -22.79 1.91
C ASP A 27 -5.89 -21.96 0.77
N GLY A 28 -5.49 -22.27 -0.46
CA GLY A 28 -5.95 -21.57 -1.66
C GLY A 28 -7.45 -21.70 -1.92
N ASP A 29 -8.07 -22.80 -1.51
CA ASP A 29 -9.51 -23.04 -1.69
C ASP A 29 -10.33 -22.17 -0.72
N ALA A 30 -9.89 -22.08 0.53
CA ALA A 30 -10.48 -21.17 1.52
C ALA A 30 -10.29 -19.70 1.10
N ALA A 31 -9.10 -19.32 0.64
CA ALA A 31 -8.82 -17.96 0.17
C ALA A 31 -9.72 -17.59 -1.03
N SER A 32 -9.85 -18.50 -2.00
CA SER A 32 -10.73 -18.35 -3.16
C SER A 32 -12.21 -18.26 -2.77
N THR A 33 -12.61 -18.95 -1.69
CA THR A 33 -13.98 -18.91 -1.16
C THR A 33 -14.27 -17.59 -0.45
N ALA A 34 -13.33 -17.08 0.35
CA ALA A 34 -13.45 -15.77 0.98
C ALA A 34 -13.51 -14.65 -0.09
N ALA A 35 -12.64 -14.69 -1.11
CA ALA A 35 -12.66 -13.76 -2.24
C ALA A 35 -14.01 -13.74 -2.98
N ARG A 36 -14.58 -14.92 -3.29
CA ARG A 36 -15.91 -15.03 -3.90
C ARG A 36 -17.01 -14.51 -2.98
N SER A 37 -16.92 -14.78 -1.68
CA SER A 37 -17.89 -14.29 -0.70
C SER A 37 -17.87 -12.76 -0.60
N PHE A 38 -16.68 -12.16 -0.68
CA PHE A 38 -16.51 -10.71 -0.71
C PHE A 38 -17.16 -10.09 -1.96
N ARG A 39 -16.92 -10.66 -3.15
CA ARG A 39 -17.56 -10.20 -4.39
C ARG A 39 -19.08 -10.31 -4.32
N SER A 40 -19.60 -11.41 -3.79
CA SER A 40 -21.04 -11.60 -3.60
C SER A 40 -21.64 -10.60 -2.62
N LEU A 41 -20.95 -10.30 -1.52
CA LEU A 41 -21.35 -9.26 -0.57
C LEU A 41 -21.44 -7.90 -1.26
N ILE A 42 -20.39 -7.48 -1.98
CA ILE A 42 -20.37 -6.21 -2.71
C ILE A 42 -21.54 -6.13 -3.70
N ALA A 43 -21.75 -7.17 -4.51
CA ALA A 43 -22.83 -7.17 -5.50
C ALA A 43 -24.22 -7.09 -4.83
N ALA A 44 -24.42 -7.79 -3.72
CA ALA A 44 -25.66 -7.74 -2.96
C ALA A 44 -25.88 -6.36 -2.33
N THR A 45 -24.86 -5.77 -1.71
CA THR A 45 -24.92 -4.45 -1.09
C THR A 45 -25.09 -3.34 -2.13
N ASN A 46 -24.61 -3.52 -3.37
CA ASN A 46 -24.82 -2.57 -4.46
C ASN A 46 -26.24 -2.61 -5.06
N GLY A 47 -27.09 -3.55 -4.62
CA GLY A 47 -28.51 -3.61 -4.95
C GLY A 47 -28.81 -3.97 -6.41
N GLU A 48 -29.76 -3.27 -7.03
CA GLU A 48 -30.21 -3.52 -8.41
C GLU A 48 -29.10 -3.41 -9.46
N ASN A 49 -28.03 -2.67 -9.15
CA ASN A 49 -26.87 -2.54 -10.01
C ASN A 49 -25.97 -3.79 -10.00
N GLY A 50 -26.12 -4.68 -9.01
CA GLY A 50 -25.28 -5.87 -8.85
C GLY A 50 -23.79 -5.52 -8.88
N SER A 51 -23.00 -6.16 -9.72
CA SER A 51 -21.56 -5.83 -9.86
C SER A 51 -21.28 -4.57 -10.68
N PHE A 52 -22.26 -3.99 -11.38
CA PHE A 52 -22.02 -2.83 -12.23
C PHE A 52 -21.82 -1.58 -11.38
N GLY A 53 -20.73 -0.85 -11.62
CA GLY A 53 -20.41 0.39 -10.90
C GLY A 53 -20.13 0.19 -9.41
N SER A 54 -19.90 -1.04 -8.93
CA SER A 54 -19.70 -1.31 -7.50
C SER A 54 -18.45 -0.64 -6.91
N PHE A 55 -17.47 -0.28 -7.75
CA PHE A 55 -16.27 0.48 -7.38
C PHE A 55 -16.24 1.91 -7.97
N ALA A 56 -17.39 2.44 -8.38
CA ALA A 56 -17.53 3.88 -8.64
C ALA A 56 -17.43 4.67 -7.31
N GLU A 57 -17.38 5.99 -7.37
CA GLU A 57 -17.24 6.87 -6.19
C GLU A 57 -18.32 6.62 -5.12
N ASP A 58 -19.55 6.37 -5.55
CA ASP A 58 -20.72 6.06 -4.70
C ASP A 58 -21.04 4.55 -4.61
N GLY A 59 -20.17 3.70 -5.17
CA GLY A 59 -20.34 2.25 -5.22
C GLY A 59 -20.10 1.56 -3.88
N ALA A 60 -20.85 0.49 -3.61
CA ALA A 60 -20.75 -0.25 -2.35
C ALA A 60 -19.33 -0.83 -2.09
N GLY A 61 -18.65 -1.29 -3.13
CA GLY A 61 -17.28 -1.81 -3.06
C GLY A 61 -16.26 -0.75 -2.65
N THR A 62 -16.38 0.49 -3.14
CA THR A 62 -15.56 1.62 -2.70
C THR A 62 -15.75 1.90 -1.21
N ALA A 63 -17.00 2.01 -0.76
CA ALA A 63 -17.33 2.28 0.64
C ALA A 63 -16.88 1.14 1.58
N ILE A 64 -17.11 -0.12 1.20
CA ILE A 64 -16.68 -1.29 1.98
C ILE A 64 -15.16 -1.37 2.06
N THR A 65 -14.44 -1.17 0.95
CA THR A 65 -12.98 -1.24 0.90
C THR A 65 -12.35 -0.12 1.75
N ALA A 66 -12.92 1.09 1.71
CA ALA A 66 -12.53 2.19 2.58
C ALA A 66 -12.72 1.82 4.07
N ALA A 67 -13.83 1.16 4.42
CA ALA A 67 -14.09 0.72 5.80
C ALA A 67 -13.19 -0.44 6.27
N LEU A 68 -12.53 -1.15 5.35
CA LEU A 68 -11.55 -2.20 5.64
C LEU A 68 -10.11 -1.68 5.73
N MET A 69 -9.84 -0.41 5.44
CA MET A 69 -8.49 0.13 5.50
C MET A 69 -7.89 -0.04 6.90
N ALA A 70 -6.63 -0.48 6.94
CA ALA A 70 -5.84 -0.44 8.15
C ALA A 70 -5.61 1.01 8.58
N GLU A 71 -5.46 1.22 9.89
CA GLU A 71 -5.08 2.53 10.43
C GLU A 71 -3.72 2.96 9.87
N ALA A 72 -3.59 4.24 9.56
CA ALA A 72 -2.37 4.79 8.96
C ALA A 72 -1.14 4.49 9.83
N GLY A 73 -0.09 3.93 9.21
CA GLY A 73 1.12 3.51 9.90
C GLY A 73 1.08 2.08 10.46
N LEU A 74 -0.10 1.46 10.58
CA LEU A 74 -0.22 0.06 10.97
C LEU A 74 -0.13 -0.86 9.75
N VAL A 75 0.50 -2.01 9.95
CA VAL A 75 0.62 -3.04 8.92
C VAL A 75 -0.77 -3.67 8.67
N PRO A 76 -1.29 -3.63 7.43
CA PRO A 76 -2.53 -4.31 7.09
C PRO A 76 -2.35 -5.84 7.09
N HIS A 77 -3.42 -6.57 7.35
CA HIS A 77 -3.48 -8.01 7.05
C HIS A 77 -3.97 -8.24 5.61
N TRP A 78 -3.94 -9.48 5.11
CA TRP A 78 -4.47 -9.75 3.78
C TRP A 78 -5.97 -9.46 3.73
N GLY A 79 -6.46 -8.86 2.64
CA GLY A 79 -7.84 -8.39 2.54
C GLY A 79 -8.09 -7.00 3.12
N GLN A 80 -7.05 -6.29 3.57
CA GLN A 80 -7.09 -4.85 3.83
C GLN A 80 -6.18 -4.10 2.86
N ASN A 81 -6.54 -2.84 2.62
CA ASN A 81 -5.60 -1.86 2.10
C ASN A 81 -4.92 -1.15 3.28
N GLY A 82 -3.71 -0.64 3.08
CA GLY A 82 -3.03 0.07 4.15
C GLY A 82 -1.75 0.76 3.69
N LEU A 83 -1.35 1.76 4.47
CA LEU A 83 -0.14 2.53 4.25
C LEU A 83 0.72 2.46 5.51
N PHE A 84 1.93 1.89 5.41
CA PHE A 84 2.79 1.64 6.56
C PHE A 84 4.27 1.82 6.26
N VAL A 85 5.08 2.01 7.31
CA VAL A 85 6.54 2.08 7.18
C VAL A 85 7.12 0.67 7.25
N LEU A 86 7.86 0.30 6.20
CA LEU A 86 8.67 -0.91 6.16
C LEU A 86 10.12 -0.56 6.49
N GLU A 87 10.66 -1.22 7.51
CA GLU A 87 12.07 -1.14 7.87
C GLU A 87 12.78 -2.43 7.47
N THR A 88 13.88 -2.31 6.74
CA THR A 88 14.70 -3.44 6.30
C THR A 88 16.18 -3.15 6.56
N ARG A 89 17.03 -4.15 6.36
CA ARG A 89 18.49 -3.98 6.38
C ARG A 89 19.03 -3.02 5.30
N HIS A 90 18.22 -2.74 4.27
CA HIS A 90 18.57 -1.89 3.14
C HIS A 90 17.97 -0.48 3.26
N GLY A 91 17.31 -0.16 4.36
CA GLY A 91 16.69 1.14 4.60
C GLY A 91 15.18 1.07 4.81
N ARG A 92 14.54 2.24 4.77
CA ARG A 92 13.11 2.41 5.04
C ARG A 92 12.34 2.79 3.79
N ALA A 93 11.15 2.23 3.66
CA ALA A 93 10.22 2.56 2.60
C ALA A 93 8.81 2.75 3.16
N LEU A 94 8.08 3.72 2.63
CA LEU A 94 6.65 3.82 2.80
C LEU A 94 6.01 2.83 1.83
N VAL A 95 5.22 1.90 2.36
CA VAL A 95 4.56 0.85 1.59
C VAL A 95 3.08 1.18 1.49
N ASP A 96 2.63 1.45 0.27
CA ASP A 96 1.22 1.49 -0.10
C ASP A 96 0.81 0.08 -0.55
N PHE A 97 0.00 -0.58 0.25
CA PHE A 97 -0.48 -1.92 -0.02
C PHE A 97 -1.96 -1.89 -0.39
N THR A 98 -2.26 -2.41 -1.58
CA THR A 98 -3.63 -2.62 -2.04
C THR A 98 -3.89 -4.11 -2.17
N CYS A 99 -4.86 -4.63 -1.42
CA CYS A 99 -5.31 -6.02 -1.49
C CYS A 99 -6.79 -6.06 -1.82
N PRO A 100 -7.14 -5.80 -3.08
CA PRO A 100 -8.51 -5.99 -3.50
C PRO A 100 -8.77 -7.50 -3.50
N LEU A 101 -9.70 -7.98 -2.67
CA LEU A 101 -10.03 -9.41 -2.57
C LEU A 101 -10.54 -10.00 -3.91
N ASP A 102 -10.75 -9.16 -4.92
CA ASP A 102 -11.23 -9.51 -6.24
C ASP A 102 -10.24 -9.30 -7.39
N VAL A 103 -9.09 -8.63 -7.20
CA VAL A 103 -8.07 -8.46 -8.26
C VAL A 103 -6.63 -8.64 -7.76
N CYS A 104 -5.65 -8.32 -8.58
CA CYS A 104 -4.22 -8.44 -8.29
C CYS A 104 -3.81 -7.54 -7.11
N SER A 105 -3.23 -8.13 -6.06
CA SER A 105 -2.66 -7.36 -4.95
C SER A 105 -1.38 -6.64 -5.41
N SER A 106 -1.14 -5.45 -4.87
CA SER A 106 0.03 -4.65 -5.23
C SER A 106 0.71 -4.01 -4.03
N PHE A 107 2.02 -3.86 -4.15
CA PHE A 107 2.86 -3.10 -3.24
C PHE A 107 3.47 -1.92 -4.00
N GLY A 108 3.27 -0.71 -3.49
CA GLY A 108 3.98 0.49 -3.89
C GLY A 108 5.01 0.87 -2.84
N PHE A 109 6.30 0.78 -3.16
CA PHE A 109 7.40 1.19 -2.30
C PHE A 109 7.82 2.62 -2.64
N THR A 110 7.67 3.55 -1.69
CA THR A 110 8.13 4.93 -1.80
C THR A 110 9.30 5.18 -0.85
N ALA A 111 10.35 5.84 -1.33
CA ALA A 111 11.51 6.19 -0.53
C ALA A 111 11.15 7.20 0.57
N ILE A 112 11.56 6.90 1.80
CA ILE A 112 11.44 7.82 2.95
C ILE A 112 12.72 8.65 3.09
N ASP A 113 13.88 8.00 3.04
CA ASP A 113 15.18 8.62 3.24
C ASP A 113 15.75 9.09 1.89
N LEU A 114 15.32 10.27 1.44
CA LEU A 114 15.53 10.79 0.09
C LEU A 114 17.01 11.08 -0.25
N GLY A 115 17.85 11.19 0.78
CA GLY A 115 19.30 11.36 0.65
C GLY A 115 20.06 10.04 0.40
N LEU A 116 19.41 8.89 0.56
CA LEU A 116 20.05 7.58 0.46
C LEU A 116 19.71 6.87 -0.86
N PRO A 117 20.53 5.90 -1.30
CA PRO A 117 20.16 5.02 -2.40
C PRO A 117 18.82 4.32 -2.16
N PHE A 118 18.10 4.01 -3.24
CA PHE A 118 16.82 3.31 -3.21
C PHE A 118 16.73 2.29 -4.35
N ILE A 119 15.71 1.43 -4.32
CA ILE A 119 15.45 0.39 -5.33
C ILE A 119 14.91 0.93 -6.68
N SER A 120 14.94 2.25 -6.86
CA SER A 120 14.48 2.99 -8.04
C SER A 120 15.02 4.41 -8.03
N GLU A 121 15.48 4.91 -9.18
CA GLU A 121 15.96 6.30 -9.37
C GLU A 121 14.88 7.35 -9.13
N THR A 122 13.61 6.98 -9.33
CA THR A 122 12.48 7.87 -9.10
C THR A 122 12.08 7.93 -7.63
N GLY A 123 12.68 7.09 -6.76
CA GLY A 123 12.25 6.91 -5.37
C GLY A 123 10.90 6.18 -5.23
N TYR A 124 10.41 5.53 -6.29
CA TYR A 124 9.21 4.69 -6.24
C TYR A 124 9.34 3.43 -7.07
N ARG A 125 8.77 2.34 -6.56
CA ARG A 125 8.66 1.08 -7.27
C ARG A 125 7.36 0.36 -6.93
N SER A 126 6.65 -0.10 -7.95
CA SER A 126 5.49 -0.99 -7.78
C SER A 126 5.86 -2.45 -7.98
N HIS A 127 5.15 -3.35 -7.30
CA HIS A 127 5.18 -4.79 -7.49
C HIS A 127 3.76 -5.36 -7.45
N PHE A 128 3.46 -6.32 -8.31
CA PHE A 128 2.13 -6.93 -8.45
C PHE A 128 2.21 -8.43 -8.19
N TYR A 129 1.23 -8.98 -7.46
CA TYR A 129 1.12 -10.40 -7.17
C TYR A 129 -0.10 -11.04 -7.82
N THR A 130 0.14 -12.17 -8.48
CA THR A 130 -0.93 -13.08 -8.93
C THR A 130 -1.28 -14.13 -7.87
N GLU A 131 -0.34 -14.45 -6.98
CA GLU A 131 -0.49 -15.48 -5.94
C GLU A 131 -0.05 -14.93 -4.58
N TRP A 132 -0.78 -15.28 -3.51
CA TRP A 132 -0.48 -14.82 -2.16
C TRP A 132 0.48 -15.79 -1.46
N PRO A 133 1.67 -15.35 -1.02
CA PRO A 133 2.57 -16.20 -0.28
C PRO A 133 2.01 -16.49 1.13
N PRO A 134 2.31 -17.65 1.73
CA PRO A 134 1.91 -17.98 3.10
C PRO A 134 2.76 -17.25 4.14
N LEU A 135 2.75 -15.92 4.06
CA LEU A 135 3.48 -14.96 4.87
C LEU A 135 2.52 -13.86 5.31
N SER A 136 2.89 -13.08 6.32
CA SER A 136 2.21 -11.81 6.57
C SER A 136 2.51 -10.79 5.46
N VAL A 137 1.66 -9.76 5.33
CA VAL A 137 1.88 -8.66 4.39
C VAL A 137 3.24 -7.98 4.60
N LYS A 138 3.66 -7.79 5.86
CA LYS A 138 4.98 -7.21 6.19
C LYS A 138 6.14 -8.09 5.73
N GLU A 139 6.05 -9.40 5.95
CA GLU A 139 7.10 -10.34 5.52
C GLU A 139 7.18 -10.42 4.00
N ALA A 140 6.04 -10.46 3.31
CA ALA A 140 5.99 -10.38 1.85
C ALA A 140 6.62 -9.08 1.34
N ALA A 141 6.22 -7.93 1.88
CA ALA A 141 6.78 -6.61 1.55
C ALA A 141 8.31 -6.57 1.74
N ALA A 142 8.81 -7.10 2.86
CA ALA A 142 10.23 -7.17 3.15
C ALA A 142 10.99 -8.05 2.16
N ALA A 143 10.45 -9.22 1.81
CA ALA A 143 11.08 -10.14 0.88
C ALA A 143 11.24 -9.50 -0.51
N ILE A 144 10.21 -8.84 -1.02
CA ILE A 144 10.22 -8.15 -2.33
C ILE A 144 11.23 -7.00 -2.31
N PHE A 145 11.16 -6.16 -1.27
CA PHE A 145 12.04 -5.00 -1.17
C PHE A 145 13.50 -5.43 -1.15
N CYS A 146 13.84 -6.43 -0.34
CA CYS A 146 15.18 -6.99 -0.26
C CYS A 146 15.60 -7.65 -1.59
N GLN A 147 14.70 -8.38 -2.25
CA GLN A 147 14.97 -8.97 -3.56
C GLN A 147 15.38 -7.90 -4.57
N TYR A 148 14.64 -6.79 -4.66
CA TYR A 148 15.01 -5.70 -5.55
C TYR A 148 16.31 -5.02 -5.14
N ALA A 149 16.52 -4.75 -3.86
CA ALA A 149 17.75 -4.13 -3.36
C ALA A 149 19.02 -4.98 -3.60
N GLU A 150 18.87 -6.31 -3.63
CA GLU A 150 19.97 -7.25 -3.83
C GLU A 150 20.22 -7.54 -5.31
N ALA A 151 19.16 -7.70 -6.10
CA ALA A 151 19.26 -7.98 -7.53
C ALA A 151 19.65 -6.73 -8.33
N GLU A 152 19.13 -5.57 -7.92
CA GLU A 152 19.34 -4.29 -8.57
C GLU A 152 20.14 -3.41 -7.63
N LYS A 153 21.33 -2.99 -8.06
CA LYS A 153 22.15 -2.07 -7.28
C LYS A 153 21.31 -0.83 -6.96
N MET A 154 21.08 -0.60 -5.66
CA MET A 154 20.37 0.59 -5.20
C MET A 154 21.03 1.84 -5.77
N THR A 155 20.22 2.77 -6.26
CA THR A 155 20.68 3.97 -6.96
C THR A 155 20.22 5.22 -6.23
N ASN A 156 20.95 6.31 -6.40
CA ASN A 156 20.57 7.61 -5.85
C ASN A 156 19.28 8.08 -6.51
N ILE A 157 18.37 8.62 -5.71
CA ILE A 157 17.13 9.22 -6.22
C ILE A 157 17.46 10.53 -6.92
N GLU A 158 16.91 10.77 -8.11
CA GLU A 158 17.14 12.03 -8.81
C GLU A 158 16.51 13.20 -8.05
N ILE A 159 17.19 14.36 -8.07
CA ILE A 159 16.83 15.53 -7.26
C ILE A 159 15.39 15.99 -7.50
N GLU A 160 14.90 15.92 -8.75
CA GLU A 160 13.54 16.33 -9.12
C GLU A 160 12.45 15.51 -8.43
N TYR A 161 12.68 14.22 -8.16
CA TYR A 161 11.71 13.37 -7.47
C TYR A 161 11.71 13.59 -5.96
N ARG A 162 12.83 14.03 -5.38
CA ARG A 162 12.96 14.22 -3.92
C ARG A 162 11.99 15.27 -3.41
N GLN A 163 11.90 16.43 -4.08
CA GLN A 163 11.03 17.51 -3.64
C GLN A 163 9.55 17.11 -3.65
N ARG A 164 9.10 16.49 -4.74
CA ARG A 164 7.72 16.02 -4.88
C ARG A 164 7.33 15.04 -3.78
N ARG A 165 8.23 14.11 -3.45
CA ARG A 165 7.99 13.08 -2.42
C ARG A 165 8.02 13.63 -1.01
N SER A 166 8.91 14.58 -0.73
CA SER A 166 8.96 15.25 0.56
C SER A 166 7.61 15.90 0.90
N ASN A 167 6.99 16.56 -0.09
CA ASN A 167 5.70 17.22 0.09
C ASN A 167 4.51 16.27 0.27
N SER A 168 4.60 15.04 -0.25
CA SER A 168 3.52 14.04 -0.18
C SER A 168 3.68 13.02 0.95
N MET A 169 4.72 13.15 1.79
CA MET A 169 5.02 12.18 2.84
C MET A 169 4.06 12.37 4.03
N PRO A 170 3.35 11.31 4.47
CA PRO A 170 2.49 11.39 5.64
C PRO A 170 3.34 11.57 6.91
N ASP A 171 2.77 12.24 7.92
CA ASP A 171 3.49 12.64 9.13
C ASP A 171 4.15 11.44 9.85
N PHE A 172 3.46 10.29 9.90
CA PHE A 172 3.98 9.08 10.55
C PHE A 172 5.18 8.45 9.83
N ALA A 173 5.39 8.78 8.55
CA ALA A 173 6.49 8.26 7.74
C ALA A 173 7.66 9.26 7.61
N ARG A 174 7.50 10.49 8.11
CA ARG A 174 8.55 11.52 7.99
C ARG A 174 9.82 11.06 8.69
N SER A 175 10.95 11.29 8.02
CA SER A 175 12.25 10.96 8.59
C SER A 175 12.51 11.81 9.82
N SER A 176 12.89 11.16 10.93
CA SER A 176 13.45 11.83 12.12
C SER A 176 14.92 12.19 11.92
N CYS A 177 15.52 11.85 10.77
CA CYS A 177 16.93 12.01 10.50
C CYS A 177 17.20 13.41 9.93
N THR A 178 17.88 14.26 10.69
CA THR A 178 18.36 15.60 10.32
C THR A 178 19.62 15.54 9.42
N SER A 179 19.77 14.46 8.66
CA SER A 179 20.84 14.33 7.67
C SER A 179 20.32 14.77 6.31
N PHE A 180 21.21 15.37 5.52
CA PHE A 180 20.93 15.91 4.20
C PHE A 180 20.01 15.00 3.37
N GLN A 181 18.75 15.41 3.22
CA GLN A 181 17.78 14.70 2.38
C GLN A 181 17.98 15.02 0.89
N GLY A 182 18.82 16.03 0.59
CA GLY A 182 19.03 16.54 -0.76
C GLY A 182 17.75 17.04 -1.41
N VAL A 183 16.81 17.53 -0.61
CA VAL A 183 15.57 18.16 -1.06
C VAL A 183 15.87 19.64 -1.32
N PRO A 184 15.67 20.16 -2.54
CA PRO A 184 15.83 21.59 -2.83
C PRO A 184 14.78 22.45 -2.10
N THR A 185 15.20 23.55 -1.45
CA THR A 185 14.34 24.41 -0.61
C THR A 185 14.00 25.77 -1.22
N GLN A 186 14.12 25.90 -2.56
CA GLN A 186 13.99 27.09 -3.42
C GLN A 186 15.32 27.65 -3.91
N THR A 187 15.26 28.25 -5.09
CA THR A 187 16.31 29.07 -5.68
C THR A 187 16.11 30.50 -5.21
N ASP A 188 17.10 31.08 -4.52
CA ASP A 188 17.03 32.49 -4.14
C ASP A 188 17.08 33.42 -5.38
N ASN A 189 16.85 34.71 -5.17
CA ASN A 189 16.87 35.73 -6.24
C ASN A 189 18.25 35.88 -6.91
N LYS A 190 19.27 35.13 -6.46
CA LYS A 190 20.64 35.09 -6.99
C LYS A 190 20.96 33.76 -7.68
N GLY A 191 20.00 32.84 -7.80
CA GLY A 191 20.20 31.54 -8.43
C GLY A 191 20.86 30.49 -7.52
N GLN A 192 20.97 30.72 -6.20
CA GLN A 192 21.46 29.72 -5.26
C GLN A 192 20.35 28.76 -4.85
N ILE A 193 20.59 27.46 -5.00
CA ILE A 193 19.68 26.40 -4.56
C ILE A 193 19.97 26.10 -3.09
N GLY A 194 18.99 26.32 -2.22
CA GLY A 194 19.02 25.84 -0.84
C GLY A 194 18.71 24.35 -0.77
N PHE A 195 19.20 23.67 0.28
CA PHE A 195 18.85 22.27 0.55
C PHE A 195 18.27 22.11 1.96
N GLN A 196 17.38 21.14 2.11
CA GLN A 196 16.84 20.72 3.40
C GLN A 196 17.80 19.71 4.05
N PHE A 197 18.19 20.02 5.30
CA PHE A 197 18.99 19.18 6.19
C PHE A 197 18.08 18.51 7.23
#